data_AF-W4GBA1-F1
#
_entry.id   AF-W4GBA1-F1
#
_cell.length_a   1.000
_cell.length_b   1.000
_cell.length_c   1.000
_cell.angle_alpha   90.00
_cell.angle_beta   90.00
_cell.angle_gamma   90.00
#
_symmetry.space_group_name_H-M   'P 1'
#
loop_
_entity.id
_entity.type
_entity.pdbx_description
1 polymer ?
#
loop_
_entity_poly.entity_id
_entity_poly.type
_entity_poly.pdbx_seq_one_letter_code
_entity_poly.pdbx_strand_id
1 'polypeptide(L)'
;MEKLEKEINQSKPDTCSLSTLLPARAPFTADGTSAPIHPFYGLTGNLLECNVCQKAKPISTDYFLDLKLSLCPFMDGQRPFGTLRESLLHYTSQERIEGVECSHCTLVQYVEDLDRKLDTLATTSTPVDLCGDKNDDGRHRSSSNYSVYDLYCRAQLRDMLAKRVEQSRSSGVCDIDLDDPHCWTPDQRVVWETNGVTDPLDIARTHATFLRHVELVRPPRVLLFHINRNVYVSDTVVKLDVHLAFDDRLRLTAPLVRHCEPISYALVAVVVHHGNERGGHYTCYRRVTSSHWVHISDEHVVDVSVADVRRAKAYMLLYEMMSL
;
A
#
# COMPACT_ATOMS: atom_id res chain seq x y z
N MET A 1 -3.00 -11.05 -25.94
CA MET A 1 -1.77 -10.51 -25.34
C MET A 1 -1.81 -8.99 -25.32
N GLU A 2 -1.97 -8.32 -26.46
CA GLU A 2 -2.00 -6.84 -26.56
C GLU A 2 -3.09 -6.13 -25.73
N LYS A 3 -4.30 -6.72 -25.60
CA LYS A 3 -5.38 -6.20 -24.73
C LYS A 3 -5.08 -6.35 -23.23
N LEU A 4 -4.40 -7.45 -22.87
CA LEU A 4 -4.02 -7.76 -21.50
C LEU A 4 -2.83 -6.89 -21.07
N GLU A 5 -1.88 -6.64 -21.98
CA GLU A 5 -0.76 -5.70 -21.78
C GLU A 5 -1.23 -4.24 -21.69
N LYS A 6 -2.33 -3.88 -22.38
CA LYS A 6 -2.95 -2.55 -22.24
C LYS A 6 -3.66 -2.36 -20.91
N GLU A 7 -4.29 -3.41 -20.37
CA GLU A 7 -4.90 -3.40 -19.03
C GLU A 7 -3.83 -3.41 -17.93
N ILE A 8 -2.75 -4.19 -18.09
CA ILE A 8 -1.60 -4.20 -17.17
C ILE A 8 -0.86 -2.85 -17.16
N ASN A 9 -0.78 -2.16 -18.30
CA ASN A 9 -0.19 -0.82 -18.38
C ASN A 9 -1.12 0.31 -17.89
N GLN A 10 -2.42 0.06 -17.74
CA GLN A 10 -3.38 0.98 -17.09
C GLN A 10 -3.46 0.80 -15.57
N SER A 11 -2.89 -0.29 -15.04
CA SER A 11 -2.74 -0.58 -13.61
C SER A 11 -1.37 -0.16 -13.07
N LYS A 12 -0.81 0.96 -13.53
CA LYS A 12 0.28 1.59 -12.76
C LYS A 12 -0.34 2.18 -11.50
N PRO A 13 0.20 1.88 -10.30
CA PRO A 13 -0.27 2.52 -9.07
C PRO A 13 -0.01 4.02 -9.20
N ASP A 14 -1.08 4.81 -9.28
CA ASP A 14 -0.98 6.27 -9.24
C ASP A 14 -0.53 6.66 -7.81
N THR A 15 0.77 6.88 -7.62
CA THR A 15 1.33 7.47 -6.40
C THR A 15 0.97 8.95 -6.36
N CYS A 16 -0.28 9.27 -6.03
CA CYS A 16 -0.77 10.65 -5.96
C CYS A 16 -1.32 10.96 -4.57
N SER A 17 -1.19 12.22 -4.14
CA SER A 17 -1.73 12.71 -2.87
C SER A 17 -3.23 12.40 -2.74
N LEU A 18 -3.69 11.98 -1.55
CA LEU A 18 -5.09 11.73 -1.22
C LEU A 18 -6.04 12.88 -1.63
N SER A 19 -5.55 14.13 -1.52
CA SER A 19 -6.28 15.33 -1.95
C SER A 19 -6.53 15.39 -3.46
N THR A 20 -5.66 14.77 -4.25
CA THR A 20 -5.74 14.72 -5.71
C THR A 20 -6.59 13.53 -6.17
N LEU A 21 -6.63 12.42 -5.41
CA LEU A 21 -7.39 11.21 -5.75
C LEU A 21 -8.91 11.31 -5.54
N LEU A 22 -9.35 12.19 -4.63
CA LEU A 22 -10.77 12.47 -4.40
C LEU A 22 -11.43 13.10 -5.65
N PRO A 23 -10.79 14.04 -6.37
CA PRO A 23 -11.26 14.51 -7.69
C PRO A 23 -10.78 13.70 -8.91
N ALA A 24 -9.58 13.10 -8.89
CA ALA A 24 -8.85 12.70 -10.12
C ALA A 24 -9.37 11.48 -10.89
N ARG A 25 -10.62 11.02 -10.67
CA ARG A 25 -11.29 10.12 -11.65
C ARG A 25 -12.80 10.19 -11.65
N ALA A 26 -13.39 11.29 -11.20
CA ALA A 26 -14.59 11.74 -11.89
C ALA A 26 -14.11 12.31 -13.23
N PRO A 27 -14.63 11.88 -14.39
CA PRO A 27 -14.43 12.66 -15.60
C PRO A 27 -15.23 13.95 -15.37
N PHE A 28 -14.59 14.97 -14.78
CA PHE A 28 -15.03 16.34 -14.97
C PHE A 28 -14.56 16.74 -16.36
N THR A 29 -15.26 16.24 -17.37
CA THR A 29 -15.40 17.01 -18.60
C THR A 29 -16.38 18.13 -18.28
N ALA A 30 -16.04 19.36 -18.68
CA ALA A 30 -16.93 20.51 -18.61
C ALA A 30 -18.18 20.39 -19.53
N ASP A 31 -18.46 19.18 -20.00
CA ASP A 31 -19.63 18.78 -20.77
C ASP A 31 -20.25 17.59 -20.03
N GLY A 32 -21.52 17.72 -19.62
CA GLY A 32 -22.26 16.86 -18.70
C GLY A 32 -22.59 15.45 -19.18
N THR A 33 -21.60 14.73 -19.73
CA THR A 33 -21.73 13.36 -20.23
C THR A 33 -20.57 12.48 -19.73
N SER A 34 -20.43 12.33 -18.42
CA SER A 34 -19.59 11.26 -17.87
C SER A 34 -20.35 9.93 -17.94
N ALA A 35 -19.73 8.90 -18.54
CA ALA A 35 -20.29 7.55 -18.51
C ALA A 35 -20.43 7.10 -17.04
N PRO A 36 -21.55 6.45 -16.66
CA PRO A 36 -21.76 6.04 -15.29
C PRO A 36 -20.67 5.05 -14.86
N ILE A 37 -19.94 5.40 -13.79
CA ILE A 37 -18.99 4.49 -13.13
C ILE A 37 -19.77 3.25 -12.70
N HIS A 38 -19.31 2.07 -13.11
CA HIS A 38 -19.96 0.82 -12.73
C HIS A 38 -20.05 0.71 -11.20
N PRO A 39 -21.23 0.36 -10.64
CA PRO A 39 -21.58 0.63 -9.24
C PRO A 39 -20.73 -0.13 -8.21
N PHE A 40 -20.07 -1.21 -8.63
CA PHE A 40 -19.17 -2.00 -7.80
C PHE A 40 -17.74 -1.45 -7.72
N TYR A 41 -17.38 -0.45 -8.53
CA TYR A 41 -16.03 0.10 -8.50
C TYR A 41 -15.76 0.86 -7.20
N GLY A 42 -14.83 0.34 -6.41
CA GLY A 42 -14.24 1.02 -5.27
C GLY A 42 -12.74 1.29 -5.47
N LEU A 43 -12.14 2.01 -4.52
CA LEU A 43 -10.70 2.22 -4.43
C LEU A 43 -10.21 1.85 -3.02
N THR A 44 -9.22 0.98 -2.98
CA THR A 44 -8.43 0.70 -1.77
C THR A 44 -7.17 1.56 -1.78
N GLY A 45 -6.71 1.91 -0.58
CA GLY A 45 -5.43 2.57 -0.34
C GLY A 45 -4.54 1.70 0.51
N ASN A 46 -3.32 1.47 0.04
CA ASN A 46 -2.25 0.76 0.72
C ASN A 46 -1.27 1.79 1.29
N LEU A 47 -1.27 1.95 2.61
CA LEU A 47 -0.38 2.83 3.34
C LEU A 47 0.76 1.99 3.92
N LEU A 48 2.00 2.44 3.73
CA LEU A 48 3.20 1.78 4.24
C LEU A 48 4.00 2.77 5.07
N GLU A 49 4.12 2.55 6.37
CA GLU A 49 4.89 3.41 7.27
C GLU A 49 6.13 2.70 7.80
N CYS A 50 7.28 3.34 7.69
CA CYS A 50 8.53 2.79 8.19
C CYS A 50 8.54 2.78 9.72
N ASN A 51 8.71 1.61 10.35
CA ASN A 51 8.76 1.48 11.81
C ASN A 51 10.02 2.11 12.44
N VAL A 52 11.01 2.50 11.63
CA VAL A 52 12.25 3.16 12.10
C VAL A 52 12.12 4.68 12.06
N CYS A 53 11.88 5.27 10.89
CA CYS A 53 11.83 6.72 10.73
C CYS A 53 10.41 7.31 10.79
N GLN A 54 9.37 6.49 10.91
CA GLN A 54 7.96 6.90 10.97
C GLN A 54 7.48 7.67 9.72
N LYS A 55 8.22 7.60 8.61
CA LYS A 55 7.78 8.14 7.33
C LYS A 55 6.90 7.13 6.61
N ALA A 56 5.75 7.59 6.11
CA ALA A 56 4.92 6.85 5.19
C ALA A 56 5.51 6.92 3.77
N LYS A 57 5.43 5.84 2.99
CA LYS A 57 5.53 5.93 1.53
C LYS A 57 4.27 6.62 0.97
N PRO A 58 4.33 7.23 -0.23
CA PRO A 58 3.13 7.66 -0.93
C PRO A 58 2.09 6.54 -0.97
N ILE A 59 0.82 6.89 -0.75
CA ILE A 59 -0.26 5.91 -0.77
C ILE A 59 -0.33 5.24 -2.14
N SER A 60 -0.35 3.92 -2.17
CA SER A 60 -0.61 3.16 -3.39
C SER A 60 -2.10 2.86 -3.45
N THR A 61 -2.77 3.20 -4.54
CA THR A 61 -4.21 2.92 -4.67
C THR A 61 -4.53 1.90 -5.73
N ASP A 62 -5.46 1.01 -5.42
CA ASP A 62 -5.89 -0.09 -6.28
C ASP A 62 -7.41 -0.13 -6.41
N TYR A 63 -7.89 -0.30 -7.65
CA TYR A 63 -9.31 -0.49 -7.93
C TYR A 63 -9.75 -1.89 -7.53
N PHE A 64 -10.99 -1.99 -7.04
CA PHE A 64 -11.61 -3.29 -6.77
C PHE A 64 -13.07 -3.31 -7.20
N LEU A 65 -13.58 -4.52 -7.41
CA LEU A 65 -15.00 -4.83 -7.65
C LEU A 65 -15.60 -5.60 -6.48
N ASP A 66 -14.79 -6.38 -5.79
CA ASP A 66 -15.13 -7.12 -4.58
C ASP A 66 -13.99 -7.06 -3.55
N LEU A 67 -14.34 -7.19 -2.28
CA LEU A 67 -13.38 -7.38 -1.19
C LEU A 67 -13.38 -8.85 -0.76
N LYS A 68 -12.21 -9.49 -0.89
CA LYS A 68 -12.00 -10.86 -0.48
C LYS A 68 -11.69 -10.93 1.00
N LEU A 69 -12.58 -11.57 1.76
CA LEU A 69 -12.52 -11.63 3.21
C LEU A 69 -12.14 -13.03 3.68
N SER A 70 -11.13 -13.11 4.54
CA SER A 70 -10.72 -14.36 5.20
C SER A 70 -11.73 -14.75 6.28
N LEU A 71 -12.03 -16.04 6.39
CA LEU A 71 -12.91 -16.58 7.44
C LEU A 71 -12.21 -16.85 8.77
N CYS A 72 -10.89 -16.86 8.79
CA CYS A 72 -10.08 -17.13 9.96
C CYS A 72 -8.81 -16.27 9.91
N PRO A 73 -8.19 -15.94 11.05
CA PRO A 73 -6.97 -15.14 11.08
C PRO A 73 -5.77 -15.85 10.42
N PHE A 74 -5.77 -17.18 10.47
CA PHE A 74 -4.75 -18.04 9.92
C PHE A 74 -5.41 -19.01 8.95
N MET A 75 -4.72 -19.39 7.88
CA MET A 75 -5.25 -20.33 6.87
C MET A 75 -5.29 -21.79 7.37
N ASP A 76 -5.26 -22.02 8.68
CA ASP A 76 -5.27 -23.34 9.34
C ASP A 76 -6.70 -23.87 9.57
N GLY A 77 -7.72 -23.08 9.24
CA GLY A 77 -9.13 -23.41 9.44
C GLY A 77 -9.56 -23.45 10.92
N GLN A 78 -8.67 -23.06 11.84
CA GLN A 78 -8.95 -23.03 13.27
C GLN A 78 -9.52 -21.66 13.65
N ARG A 79 -10.50 -21.66 14.56
CA ARG A 79 -11.12 -20.45 15.13
C ARG A 79 -11.62 -19.48 14.04
N PRO A 80 -12.64 -19.89 13.25
CA PRO A 80 -13.27 -18.98 12.31
C PRO A 80 -13.89 -17.78 13.02
N PHE A 81 -13.92 -16.65 12.34
CA PHE A 81 -14.62 -15.45 12.79
C PHE A 81 -16.11 -15.74 12.98
N GLY A 82 -16.68 -15.22 14.06
CA GLY A 82 -18.11 -15.33 14.34
C GLY A 82 -18.94 -14.34 13.53
N THR A 83 -18.35 -13.20 13.17
CA THR A 83 -19.07 -12.08 12.54
C THR A 83 -18.33 -11.50 11.33
N LEU A 84 -19.08 -10.95 10.37
CA LEU A 84 -18.55 -10.19 9.23
C LEU A 84 -17.67 -9.02 9.70
N ARG A 85 -18.01 -8.39 10.82
CA ARG A 85 -17.23 -7.31 11.42
C ARG A 85 -15.83 -7.76 11.83
N GLU A 86 -15.71 -8.92 12.47
CA GLU A 86 -14.39 -9.48 12.83
C GLU A 86 -13.53 -9.73 11.59
N SER A 87 -14.12 -10.31 10.53
CA SER A 87 -13.43 -10.55 9.27
C SER A 87 -12.98 -9.24 8.58
N LEU A 88 -13.81 -8.19 8.63
CA LEU A 88 -13.45 -6.85 8.14
C LEU A 88 -12.35 -6.17 8.96
N LEU A 89 -12.39 -6.34 10.29
CA LEU A 89 -11.33 -5.85 11.17
C LEU A 89 -10.01 -6.55 10.88
N HIS A 90 -10.05 -7.85 10.60
CA HIS A 90 -8.87 -8.59 10.16
C HIS A 90 -8.35 -8.10 8.80
N TYR A 91 -9.23 -7.89 7.82
CA TYR A 91 -8.87 -7.35 6.51
C TYR A 91 -8.14 -6.00 6.57
N THR A 92 -8.52 -5.15 7.54
CA THR A 92 -7.91 -3.82 7.76
C THR A 92 -6.85 -3.81 8.85
N SER A 93 -6.55 -4.96 9.44
CA SER A 93 -5.57 -5.03 10.52
C SER A 93 -4.18 -4.62 10.02
N GLN A 94 -3.42 -4.00 10.91
CA GLN A 94 -2.08 -3.55 10.57
C GLN A 94 -1.15 -4.75 10.43
N GLU A 95 -0.49 -4.85 9.28
CA GLU A 95 0.43 -5.92 8.95
C GLU A 95 1.88 -5.43 9.07
N ARG A 96 2.78 -6.30 9.52
CA ARG A 96 4.23 -6.01 9.57
C ARG A 96 4.89 -6.65 8.35
N ILE A 97 5.59 -5.84 7.56
CA ILE A 97 6.33 -6.30 6.38
C ILE A 97 7.81 -6.06 6.63
N GLU A 98 8.59 -7.13 6.73
CA GLU A 98 10.03 -7.06 6.96
C GLU A 98 10.80 -6.90 5.64
N GLY A 99 12.00 -6.31 5.73
CA GLY A 99 12.89 -6.20 4.57
C GLY A 99 12.43 -5.22 3.49
N VAL A 100 11.63 -4.20 3.85
CA VAL A 100 11.20 -3.17 2.89
C VAL A 100 12.23 -2.04 2.85
N GLU A 101 12.64 -1.65 1.65
CA GLU A 101 13.55 -0.52 1.47
C GLU A 101 12.92 0.81 1.92
N CYS A 102 13.65 1.58 2.73
CA CYS A 102 13.27 2.91 3.17
C CYS A 102 14.24 3.98 2.64
N SER A 103 13.85 4.72 1.60
CA SER A 103 14.65 5.80 0.99
C SER A 103 15.10 6.87 2.00
N HIS A 104 14.22 7.25 2.94
CA HIS A 104 14.57 8.19 3.99
C HIS A 104 15.64 7.64 4.94
N CYS A 105 15.52 6.39 5.40
CA CYS A 105 16.56 5.79 6.25
C CYS A 105 17.87 5.59 5.48
N THR A 106 17.81 5.23 4.19
CA THR A 106 18.98 5.15 3.31
C THR A 106 19.72 6.48 3.26
N LEU A 107 19.02 7.60 3.04
CA LEU A 107 19.66 8.92 3.02
C LEU A 107 20.22 9.34 4.38
N VAL A 108 19.51 9.07 5.48
CA VAL A 108 20.01 9.36 6.84
C VAL A 108 21.31 8.58 7.09
N GLN A 109 21.32 7.28 6.83
CA GLN A 109 22.49 6.43 7.00
C GLN A 109 23.65 6.90 6.12
N TYR A 110 23.37 7.29 4.88
CA TYR A 110 24.41 7.74 3.96
C TYR A 110 25.02 9.09 4.38
N VAL A 111 24.21 10.02 4.93
CA VAL A 111 24.73 11.26 5.52
C VAL A 111 25.66 10.95 6.70
N GLU A 112 25.27 10.03 7.59
CA GLU A 112 26.13 9.61 8.71
C GLU A 112 27.44 8.94 8.23
N ASP A 113 27.38 8.14 7.17
CA ASP A 113 28.57 7.55 6.55
C ASP A 113 29.49 8.60 5.94
N LEU A 114 28.93 9.66 5.33
CA LEU A 114 29.69 10.79 4.81
C LEU A 114 30.34 11.59 5.95
N ASP A 115 29.63 11.83 7.04
CA ASP A 115 30.18 12.50 8.24
C ASP A 115 31.38 11.72 8.81
N ARG A 116 31.23 10.40 9.01
CA ARG A 116 32.34 9.53 9.47
C ARG A 116 33.55 9.58 8.54
N LYS A 117 33.32 9.58 7.22
CA LYS A 117 34.39 9.67 6.23
C LYS A 117 35.10 11.03 6.28
N LEU A 118 34.35 12.13 6.39
CA LEU A 118 34.90 13.48 6.49
C LEU A 118 35.73 13.66 7.78
N ASP A 119 35.25 13.15 8.92
CA ASP A 119 36.00 13.19 10.19
C ASP A 119 37.31 12.41 10.10
N THR A 120 37.27 11.23 9.46
CA THR A 120 38.47 10.40 9.23
C THR A 120 39.47 11.12 8.33
N LEU A 121 39.00 11.80 7.29
CA LEU A 121 39.85 12.57 6.39
C LEU A 121 40.45 13.81 7.08
N ALA A 122 39.66 14.51 7.90
CA ALA A 122 40.13 15.67 8.66
C ALA A 122 41.21 15.31 9.68
N THR A 123 41.12 14.12 10.29
CA THR A 123 42.09 13.63 11.28
C THR A 123 43.35 12.98 10.68
N THR A 124 43.28 12.44 9.46
CA THR A 124 44.44 11.88 8.74
C THR A 124 45.21 12.90 7.90
N SER A 125 44.61 14.06 7.64
CA SER A 125 45.28 15.19 6.98
C SER A 125 46.27 15.85 7.95
N THR A 126 47.56 15.52 7.85
CA THR A 126 48.63 16.33 8.44
C THR A 126 48.53 17.77 7.91
N PRO A 127 48.82 18.81 8.71
CA PRO A 127 48.90 20.17 8.20
C PRO A 127 49.83 20.16 6.98
N VAL A 128 49.32 20.56 5.82
CA VAL A 128 50.17 20.80 4.67
C VAL A 128 51.07 21.95 5.08
N ASP A 129 52.35 21.66 5.33
CA ASP A 129 53.36 22.67 5.55
C ASP A 129 53.37 23.53 4.27
N LEU A 130 52.80 24.74 4.36
CA LEU A 130 52.83 25.73 3.28
C LEU A 130 54.25 26.27 3.03
N CYS A 131 55.23 25.81 3.81
CA CYS A 131 56.64 26.04 3.60
C CYS A 131 57.23 24.89 2.80
N GLY A 132 57.08 24.95 1.47
CA GLY A 132 57.74 24.03 0.56
C GLY A 132 59.26 24.22 0.59
N ASP A 133 59.97 23.38 1.34
CA ASP A 133 61.39 23.19 1.15
C ASP A 133 61.60 22.07 0.14
N LYS A 134 62.17 22.44 -1.02
CA LYS A 134 62.51 21.49 -2.07
C LYS A 134 63.69 20.66 -1.58
N ASN A 135 63.47 19.39 -1.25
CA ASN A 135 64.52 18.39 -1.40
C ASN A 135 63.94 17.04 -1.83
N ASP A 136 64.58 16.57 -2.89
CA ASP A 136 64.40 15.33 -3.62
C ASP A 136 64.88 14.15 -2.77
N ASP A 137 64.13 13.05 -2.75
CA ASP A 137 64.67 11.69 -2.81
C ASP A 137 63.53 10.65 -2.80
N GLY A 138 63.53 9.81 -3.83
CA GLY A 138 62.52 8.79 -4.05
C GLY A 138 62.51 7.70 -2.98
N ARG A 139 61.36 7.52 -2.32
CA ARG A 139 60.91 6.23 -1.78
C ARG A 139 59.41 6.24 -1.48
N HIS A 140 58.77 5.13 -1.84
CA HIS A 140 57.33 4.87 -1.73
C HIS A 140 56.67 5.38 -0.44
N ARG A 141 55.64 6.19 -0.60
CA ARG A 141 54.46 6.22 0.28
C ARG A 141 53.24 6.51 -0.58
N SER A 142 52.44 5.48 -0.88
CA SER A 142 51.07 5.66 -1.37
C SER A 142 50.19 6.14 -0.20
N SER A 143 50.50 7.34 0.33
CA SER A 143 49.51 8.07 1.13
C SER A 143 48.45 8.52 0.15
N SER A 144 47.21 8.08 0.36
CA SER A 144 46.05 8.64 -0.33
C SER A 144 45.93 10.11 0.06
N ASN A 145 46.67 10.99 -0.61
CA ASN A 145 46.49 12.43 -0.50
C ASN A 145 45.17 12.73 -1.20
N TYR A 146 44.07 12.62 -0.45
CA TYR A 146 42.81 13.20 -0.87
C TYR A 146 43.05 14.67 -1.10
N SER A 147 42.81 15.13 -2.33
CA SER A 147 42.95 16.54 -2.69
C SER A 147 41.98 17.36 -1.83
N VAL A 148 42.34 18.61 -1.49
CA VAL A 148 41.41 19.60 -0.91
C VAL A 148 40.10 19.67 -1.70
N TYR A 149 40.18 19.40 -3.01
CA TYR A 149 39.03 19.28 -3.90
C TYR A 149 38.09 18.11 -3.55
N ASP A 150 38.62 16.92 -3.21
CA ASP A 150 37.80 15.76 -2.85
C ASP A 150 37.08 15.97 -1.51
N LEU A 151 37.75 16.57 -0.53
CA LEU A 151 37.14 17.03 0.73
C LEU A 151 36.00 18.01 0.48
N TYR A 152 36.22 19.00 -0.38
CA TYR A 152 35.19 19.97 -0.77
C TYR A 152 33.97 19.31 -1.43
N CYS A 153 34.20 18.44 -2.42
CA CYS A 153 33.12 17.73 -3.12
C CYS A 153 32.29 16.84 -2.17
N ARG A 154 32.95 16.12 -1.25
CA ARG A 154 32.26 15.27 -0.26
C ARG A 154 31.46 16.09 0.75
N ALA A 155 32.03 17.19 1.24
CA ALA A 155 31.32 18.11 2.14
C ALA A 155 30.08 18.70 1.46
N GLN A 156 30.21 19.09 0.19
CA GLN A 156 29.09 19.61 -0.60
C GLN A 156 27.97 18.55 -0.78
N LEU A 157 28.31 17.31 -1.10
CA LEU A 157 27.33 16.21 -1.19
C LEU A 157 26.64 15.99 0.16
N ARG A 158 27.42 15.90 1.24
CA ARG A 158 26.90 15.73 2.60
C ARG A 158 25.90 16.82 2.94
N ASP A 159 26.25 18.09 2.75
CA ASP A 159 25.39 19.22 3.12
C ASP A 159 24.11 19.28 2.28
N MET A 160 24.21 18.94 0.98
CA MET A 160 23.05 18.82 0.10
C MET A 160 22.06 17.76 0.62
N LEU A 161 22.55 16.58 0.99
CA LEU A 161 21.72 15.46 1.46
C LEU A 161 21.17 15.70 2.86
N ALA A 162 21.98 16.24 3.77
CA ALA A 162 21.54 16.62 5.12
C ALA A 162 20.39 17.63 5.05
N LYS A 163 20.48 18.61 4.14
CA LYS A 163 19.39 19.56 3.88
C LYS A 163 18.12 18.87 3.37
N ARG A 164 18.24 17.87 2.47
CA ARG A 164 17.10 17.10 1.96
C ARG A 164 16.42 16.30 3.07
N VAL A 165 17.20 15.65 3.93
CA VAL A 165 16.70 14.93 5.12
C VAL A 165 15.96 15.88 6.05
N GLU A 166 16.56 17.04 6.37
CA GLU A 166 15.96 18.02 7.27
C GLU A 166 14.65 18.60 6.71
N GLN A 167 14.60 18.91 5.41
CA GLN A 167 13.39 19.36 4.73
C GLN A 167 12.26 18.31 4.81
N SER A 168 12.61 17.03 4.74
CA SER A 168 11.64 15.95 4.83
C SER A 168 11.11 15.75 6.25
N ARG A 169 11.79 16.21 7.31
CA ARG A 169 11.41 15.96 8.72
C ARG A 169 9.99 16.39 9.08
N SER A 170 9.53 17.51 8.54
CA SER A 170 8.19 18.05 8.81
C SER A 170 7.06 17.31 8.08
N SER A 171 7.36 16.58 7.00
CA SER A 171 6.37 15.80 6.22
C SER A 171 6.17 14.41 6.80
N GLY A 172 4.93 13.95 7.03
CA GLY A 172 4.68 12.55 7.39
C GLY A 172 4.98 11.55 6.26
N VAL A 173 5.08 12.02 5.01
CA VAL A 173 5.28 11.21 3.81
C VAL A 173 6.68 11.43 3.24
N CYS A 174 7.37 10.33 2.94
CA CYS A 174 8.65 10.31 2.25
C CYS A 174 8.46 10.69 0.78
N ASP A 175 9.01 11.84 0.40
CA ASP A 175 9.04 12.38 -0.97
C ASP A 175 10.34 12.02 -1.72
N ILE A 176 11.17 11.18 -1.10
CA ILE A 176 12.46 10.74 -1.65
C ILE A 176 12.25 9.44 -2.39
N ASP A 177 12.44 9.50 -3.70
CA ASP A 177 12.60 8.34 -4.58
C ASP A 177 14.04 8.32 -5.08
N LEU A 178 14.80 7.32 -4.63
CA LEU A 178 16.20 7.18 -5.01
C LEU A 178 16.36 6.61 -6.41
N ASP A 179 15.33 6.00 -6.97
CA ASP A 179 15.38 5.36 -8.29
C ASP A 179 14.84 6.30 -9.39
N ASP A 180 14.19 7.41 -9.01
CA ASP A 180 13.73 8.46 -9.93
C ASP A 180 14.77 9.58 -10.10
N PRO A 181 15.42 9.73 -11.28
CA PRO A 181 16.36 10.82 -11.56
C PRO A 181 15.72 12.22 -11.49
N HIS A 182 14.39 12.32 -11.56
CA HIS A 182 13.63 13.56 -11.43
C HIS A 182 13.37 13.96 -9.97
N CYS A 183 13.66 13.08 -9.00
CA CYS A 183 13.62 13.44 -7.57
C CYS A 183 14.66 14.50 -7.19
N TRP A 184 15.70 14.68 -8.03
CA TRP A 184 16.80 15.61 -7.82
C TRP A 184 16.81 16.72 -8.88
N THR A 185 17.12 17.96 -8.47
CA THR A 185 17.29 19.07 -9.41
C THR A 185 18.53 18.86 -10.30
N PRO A 186 18.63 19.53 -11.47
CA PRO A 186 19.83 19.44 -12.31
C PRO A 186 21.12 19.74 -11.54
N ASP A 187 21.14 20.77 -10.70
CA ASP A 187 22.30 21.13 -9.89
C ASP A 187 22.65 20.05 -8.86
N GLN A 188 21.65 19.41 -8.24
CA GLN A 188 21.87 18.32 -7.30
C GLN A 188 22.45 17.07 -7.98
N ARG A 189 22.02 16.77 -9.21
CA ARG A 189 22.59 15.67 -10.00
C ARG A 189 24.07 15.89 -10.32
N VAL A 190 24.47 17.11 -10.64
CA VAL A 190 25.89 17.44 -10.84
C VAL A 190 26.71 17.14 -9.58
N VAL A 191 26.17 17.43 -8.38
CA VAL A 191 26.84 17.12 -7.11
C VAL A 191 26.99 15.61 -6.90
N TRP A 192 25.98 14.81 -7.24
CA TRP A 192 26.05 13.34 -7.22
C TRP A 192 27.14 12.81 -8.18
N GLU A 193 27.10 13.23 -9.45
CA GLU A 193 28.05 12.82 -10.49
C GLU A 193 29.49 13.18 -10.13
N THR A 194 29.72 14.39 -9.59
CA THR A 194 31.05 14.87 -9.19
C THR A 194 31.66 14.03 -8.06
N ASN A 195 30.83 13.37 -7.25
CA ASN A 195 31.27 12.50 -6.17
C ASN A 195 31.38 11.01 -6.59
N GLY A 196 31.35 10.73 -7.89
CA GLY A 196 31.47 9.37 -8.42
C GLY A 196 30.26 8.49 -8.16
N VAL A 197 29.11 9.09 -7.80
CA VAL A 197 27.82 8.41 -7.74
C VAL A 197 27.12 8.68 -9.06
N THR A 198 27.44 7.87 -10.06
CA THR A 198 26.81 7.96 -11.38
C THR A 198 25.44 7.26 -11.40
N ASP A 199 25.18 6.40 -10.41
CA ASP A 199 23.90 5.71 -10.21
C ASP A 199 23.55 5.72 -8.70
N PRO A 200 22.34 6.13 -8.29
CA PRO A 200 21.83 5.95 -6.93
C PRO A 200 21.88 4.48 -6.43
N LEU A 201 22.13 3.51 -7.30
CA LEU A 201 22.41 2.11 -6.96
C LEU A 201 23.76 1.88 -6.25
N ASP A 202 24.69 2.85 -6.27
CA ASP A 202 25.99 2.74 -5.59
C ASP A 202 25.90 2.95 -4.06
N ILE A 203 24.73 3.39 -3.58
CA ILE A 203 24.47 3.65 -2.16
C ILE A 203 23.85 2.41 -1.52
N ALA A 204 24.41 1.96 -0.39
CA ALA A 204 23.88 0.83 0.36
C ALA A 204 22.44 1.12 0.86
N ARG A 205 21.47 0.37 0.34
CA ARG A 205 20.05 0.55 0.65
C ARG A 205 19.72 0.05 2.06
N THR A 206 19.06 0.91 2.83
CA THR A 206 18.59 0.56 4.18
C THR A 206 17.20 -0.07 4.11
N HIS A 207 17.08 -1.23 4.74
CA HIS A 207 15.84 -1.98 4.82
C HIS A 207 15.30 -1.96 6.25
N ALA A 208 14.00 -1.83 6.39
CA ALA A 208 13.32 -1.76 7.68
C ALA A 208 12.02 -2.55 7.66
N THR A 209 11.46 -2.80 8.84
CA THR A 209 10.07 -3.25 8.95
C THR A 209 9.15 -2.07 8.64
N PHE A 210 8.17 -2.29 7.78
CA PHE A 210 7.07 -1.36 7.52
C PHE A 210 5.77 -1.89 8.09
N LEU A 211 4.92 -0.96 8.50
CA LEU A 211 3.55 -1.21 8.92
C LEU A 211 2.64 -0.92 7.74
N ARG A 212 1.94 -1.95 7.25
CA ARG A 212 0.96 -1.83 6.18
C ARG A 212 -0.44 -1.68 6.75
N HIS A 213 -1.19 -0.72 6.24
CA HIS A 213 -2.61 -0.56 6.53
C HIS A 213 -3.40 -0.42 5.23
N VAL A 214 -4.53 -1.11 5.15
CA VAL A 214 -5.47 -0.99 4.02
C VAL A 214 -6.67 -0.18 4.47
N GLU A 215 -7.06 0.79 3.65
CA GLU A 215 -8.29 1.56 3.83
C GLU A 215 -9.11 1.61 2.53
N LEU A 216 -10.40 1.91 2.65
CA LEU A 216 -11.26 2.24 1.52
C LEU A 216 -11.20 3.75 1.28
N VAL A 217 -10.36 4.14 0.32
CA VAL A 217 -10.24 5.53 -0.14
C VAL A 217 -11.51 5.98 -0.85
N ARG A 218 -12.13 5.08 -1.63
CA ARG A 218 -13.41 5.32 -2.29
C ARG A 218 -14.33 4.11 -2.14
N PRO A 219 -15.30 4.17 -1.22
CA PRO A 219 -16.31 3.12 -1.08
C PRO A 219 -17.22 3.04 -2.33
N PRO A 220 -17.52 1.84 -2.86
CA PRO A 220 -18.39 1.66 -4.03
C PRO A 220 -19.86 1.90 -3.68
N ARG A 221 -20.70 2.18 -4.70
CA ARG A 221 -22.16 2.26 -4.51
C ARG A 221 -22.76 0.91 -4.12
N VAL A 222 -22.24 -0.17 -4.69
CA VAL A 222 -22.58 -1.54 -4.30
C VAL A 222 -21.31 -2.22 -3.82
N LEU A 223 -21.23 -2.51 -2.52
CA LEU A 223 -20.13 -3.20 -1.89
C LEU A 223 -20.38 -4.71 -1.94
N LEU A 224 -19.44 -5.42 -2.57
CA LEU A 224 -19.46 -6.87 -2.69
C LEU A 224 -18.37 -7.47 -1.81
N PHE A 225 -18.75 -8.32 -0.87
CA PHE A 225 -17.81 -9.17 -0.15
C PHE A 225 -17.81 -10.57 -0.76
N HIS A 226 -16.61 -11.06 -1.07
CA HIS A 226 -16.38 -12.47 -1.40
C HIS A 226 -15.75 -13.14 -0.18
N ILE A 227 -16.49 -14.03 0.46
CA ILE A 227 -16.02 -14.75 1.65
C ILE A 227 -15.17 -15.93 1.18
N ASN A 228 -13.88 -15.90 1.51
CA ASN A 228 -12.96 -16.98 1.14
C ASN A 228 -13.23 -18.20 2.02
N ARG A 229 -14.02 -19.13 1.50
CA ARG A 229 -14.39 -20.38 2.18
C ARG A 229 -13.39 -21.51 1.97
N ASN A 230 -12.42 -21.38 1.06
CA ASN A 230 -11.49 -22.45 0.75
C ASN A 230 -10.14 -22.15 1.38
N VAL A 231 -9.67 -23.03 2.26
CA VAL A 231 -8.37 -22.92 2.92
C VAL A 231 -7.48 -24.10 2.53
N TYR A 232 -6.17 -23.87 2.53
CA TYR A 232 -5.18 -24.91 2.29
C TYR A 232 -4.69 -25.47 3.62
N VAL A 233 -5.04 -26.72 3.92
CA VAL A 233 -4.63 -27.44 5.12
C VAL A 233 -3.93 -28.72 4.69
N SER A 234 -2.68 -28.91 5.13
CA SER A 234 -1.87 -30.11 4.82
C SER A 234 -1.87 -30.48 3.32
N ASP A 235 -1.56 -29.51 2.46
CA ASP A 235 -1.54 -29.63 0.98
C ASP A 235 -2.88 -30.02 0.32
N THR A 236 -3.99 -29.88 1.05
CA THR A 236 -5.34 -30.12 0.53
C THR A 236 -6.22 -28.88 0.69
N VAL A 237 -7.10 -28.66 -0.28
CA VAL A 237 -8.11 -27.59 -0.18
C VAL A 237 -9.30 -28.14 0.60
N VAL A 238 -9.71 -27.42 1.64
CA VAL A 238 -10.88 -27.75 2.44
C VAL A 238 -11.83 -26.55 2.44
N LYS A 239 -13.11 -26.82 2.19
CA LYS A 239 -14.17 -25.81 2.33
C LYS A 239 -14.58 -25.66 3.80
N LEU A 240 -14.42 -24.46 4.34
CA LEU A 240 -14.95 -24.04 5.63
C LEU A 240 -16.46 -23.82 5.54
N ASP A 241 -17.21 -24.83 5.98
CA ASP A 241 -18.67 -24.80 6.02
C ASP A 241 -19.21 -24.21 7.34
N VAL A 242 -18.69 -23.05 7.72
CA VAL A 242 -19.02 -22.33 8.96
C VAL A 242 -19.94 -21.14 8.69
N HIS A 243 -20.82 -20.84 9.64
CA HIS A 243 -21.66 -19.65 9.56
C HIS A 243 -20.86 -18.43 10.00
N LEU A 244 -20.85 -17.39 9.15
CA LEU A 244 -20.31 -16.07 9.46
C LEU A 244 -21.51 -15.14 9.63
N ALA A 245 -21.77 -14.66 10.84
CA ALA A 245 -22.94 -13.82 11.09
C ALA A 245 -22.78 -12.47 10.38
N PHE A 246 -23.85 -12.00 9.73
CA PHE A 246 -23.89 -10.70 9.07
C PHE A 246 -25.24 -10.01 9.31
N ASP A 247 -25.22 -8.68 9.26
CA ASP A 247 -26.37 -7.84 9.52
C ASP A 247 -27.03 -7.39 8.20
N ASP A 248 -28.30 -7.01 8.27
CA ASP A 248 -29.02 -6.39 7.15
C ASP A 248 -28.55 -4.95 6.88
N ARG A 249 -27.90 -4.32 7.87
CA ARG A 249 -27.30 -2.99 7.77
C ARG A 249 -25.84 -3.04 8.16
N LEU A 250 -24.98 -2.54 7.28
CA LEU A 250 -23.55 -2.44 7.52
C LEU A 250 -23.15 -0.98 7.61
N ARG A 251 -22.62 -0.57 8.76
CA ARG A 251 -22.06 0.77 8.95
C ARG A 251 -20.54 0.72 8.86
N LEU A 252 -19.97 1.41 7.88
CA LEU A 252 -18.53 1.58 7.73
C LEU A 252 -18.10 2.86 8.46
N THR A 253 -17.05 2.75 9.26
CA THR A 253 -16.44 3.85 10.01
C THR A 253 -14.92 3.77 9.91
N ALA A 254 -14.21 4.76 10.46
CA ALA A 254 -12.80 4.61 10.77
C ALA A 254 -12.55 3.31 11.58
N PRO A 255 -11.43 2.60 11.35
CA PRO A 255 -10.31 2.96 10.46
C PRO A 255 -10.49 2.55 8.99
N LEU A 256 -11.57 1.87 8.61
CA LEU A 256 -11.77 1.38 7.24
C LEU A 256 -12.09 2.50 6.24
N VAL A 257 -12.82 3.54 6.67
CA VAL A 257 -13.15 4.73 5.87
C VAL A 257 -12.72 6.00 6.62
N ARG A 258 -11.43 6.36 6.55
CA ARG A 258 -10.87 7.50 7.32
C ARG A 258 -11.18 8.87 6.70
N HIS A 259 -11.34 8.91 5.38
CA HIS A 259 -11.47 10.16 4.61
C HIS A 259 -12.93 10.47 4.25
N CYS A 260 -13.89 9.80 4.87
CA CYS A 260 -15.32 9.97 4.61
C CYS A 260 -16.09 9.97 5.93
N GLU A 261 -17.24 10.64 5.94
CA GLU A 261 -18.24 10.46 6.99
C GLU A 261 -18.69 8.99 7.06
N PRO A 262 -19.17 8.49 8.21
CA PRO A 262 -19.68 7.14 8.34
C PRO A 262 -20.72 6.79 7.27
N ILE A 263 -20.49 5.70 6.54
CA ILE A 263 -21.34 5.27 5.43
C ILE A 263 -22.18 4.08 5.87
N SER A 264 -23.47 4.11 5.57
CA SER A 264 -24.36 2.99 5.82
C SER A 264 -24.72 2.27 4.52
N TYR A 265 -24.72 0.95 4.57
CA TYR A 265 -25.16 0.09 3.48
C TYR A 265 -26.28 -0.83 3.96
N ALA A 266 -27.14 -1.24 3.03
CA ALA A 266 -28.21 -2.19 3.26
C ALA A 266 -27.99 -3.46 2.44
N LEU A 267 -28.11 -4.62 3.06
CA LEU A 267 -27.97 -5.93 2.41
C LEU A 267 -29.04 -6.10 1.32
N VAL A 268 -28.62 -6.43 0.10
CA VAL A 268 -29.53 -6.62 -1.05
C VAL A 268 -29.56 -8.06 -1.56
N ALA A 269 -28.45 -8.80 -1.42
CA ALA A 269 -28.40 -10.21 -1.79
C ALA A 269 -27.33 -11.00 -1.02
N VAL A 270 -27.58 -12.30 -0.88
CA VAL A 270 -26.66 -13.28 -0.31
C VAL A 270 -26.56 -14.45 -1.27
N VAL A 271 -25.38 -14.68 -1.83
CA VAL A 271 -25.10 -15.89 -2.63
C VAL A 271 -24.56 -16.95 -1.70
N VAL A 272 -25.07 -18.18 -1.84
CA VAL A 272 -24.65 -19.35 -1.04
C VAL A 272 -24.13 -20.42 -1.97
N HIS A 273 -22.98 -21.00 -1.62
CA HIS A 273 -22.44 -22.18 -2.27
C HIS A 273 -22.73 -23.41 -1.42
N HIS A 274 -23.47 -24.37 -1.96
CA HIS A 274 -23.73 -25.70 -1.38
C HIS A 274 -22.77 -26.71 -1.99
N GLY A 275 -22.23 -27.66 -1.24
CA GLY A 275 -21.24 -28.63 -1.74
C GLY A 275 -19.84 -28.40 -1.17
N ASN A 276 -18.81 -28.87 -1.87
CA ASN A 276 -17.42 -28.91 -1.40
C ASN A 276 -16.48 -28.11 -2.33
N GLU A 277 -15.17 -28.22 -2.13
CA GLU A 277 -14.16 -27.51 -2.93
C GLU A 277 -14.09 -27.95 -4.40
N ARG A 278 -14.64 -29.13 -4.74
CA ARG A 278 -14.59 -29.71 -6.09
C ARG A 278 -15.81 -29.41 -6.93
N GLY A 279 -16.94 -29.11 -6.29
CA GLY A 279 -18.19 -28.88 -6.97
C GLY A 279 -19.34 -28.62 -6.01
N GLY A 280 -20.43 -28.10 -6.56
CA GLY A 280 -21.54 -27.67 -5.76
C GLY A 280 -22.64 -26.99 -6.55
N HIS A 281 -23.53 -26.35 -5.80
CA HIS A 281 -24.70 -25.64 -6.31
C HIS A 281 -24.76 -24.24 -5.73
N TYR A 282 -25.10 -23.25 -6.54
CA TYR A 282 -25.24 -21.87 -6.11
C TYR A 282 -26.71 -21.49 -6.00
N THR A 283 -27.07 -20.88 -4.89
CA THR A 283 -28.41 -20.30 -4.69
C THR A 283 -28.27 -18.85 -4.21
N CYS A 284 -29.34 -18.07 -4.34
CA CYS A 284 -29.33 -16.66 -3.99
C CYS A 284 -30.53 -16.30 -3.12
N TYR A 285 -30.27 -15.65 -1.99
CA TYR A 285 -31.28 -14.86 -1.29
C TYR A 285 -31.25 -13.44 -1.85
N ARG A 286 -32.41 -12.90 -2.23
CA ARG A 286 -32.51 -11.55 -2.81
C ARG A 286 -33.61 -10.75 -2.15
N ARG A 287 -33.32 -9.49 -1.84
CA ARG A 287 -34.30 -8.52 -1.39
C ARG A 287 -35.10 -7.99 -2.58
N VAL A 288 -36.43 -8.12 -2.52
CA VAL A 288 -37.35 -7.60 -3.54
C VAL A 288 -37.88 -6.22 -3.14
N THR A 289 -38.27 -6.06 -1.88
CA THR A 289 -38.65 -4.79 -1.26
C THR A 289 -38.03 -4.67 0.13
N SER A 290 -38.24 -3.56 0.84
CA SER A 290 -37.64 -3.33 2.17
C SER A 290 -37.92 -4.44 3.19
N SER A 291 -39.02 -5.17 3.07
CA SER A 291 -39.43 -6.23 4.00
C SER A 291 -39.63 -7.61 3.34
N HIS A 292 -39.43 -7.72 2.02
CA HIS A 292 -39.71 -8.93 1.25
C HIS A 292 -38.44 -9.52 0.68
N TRP A 293 -38.21 -10.81 0.98
CA TRP A 293 -37.06 -11.58 0.54
C TRP A 293 -37.54 -12.86 -0.15
N VAL A 294 -36.78 -13.26 -1.17
CA VAL A 294 -36.96 -14.53 -1.86
C VAL A 294 -35.68 -15.34 -1.83
N HIS A 295 -35.80 -16.66 -1.81
CA HIS A 295 -34.73 -17.60 -2.09
C HIS A 295 -34.91 -18.15 -3.50
N ILE A 296 -33.84 -18.11 -4.28
CA ILE A 296 -33.80 -18.47 -5.69
C ILE A 296 -32.79 -19.61 -5.84
N SER A 297 -33.30 -20.77 -6.29
CA SER A 297 -32.51 -21.92 -6.71
C SER A 297 -32.94 -22.28 -8.13
N ASP A 298 -32.18 -21.80 -9.11
CA ASP A 298 -32.49 -21.95 -10.54
C ASP A 298 -33.90 -21.42 -10.86
N GLU A 299 -34.79 -22.24 -11.39
CA GLU A 299 -36.18 -21.90 -11.69
C GLU A 299 -37.10 -21.82 -10.45
N HIS A 300 -36.64 -22.29 -9.27
CA HIS A 300 -37.44 -22.32 -8.06
C HIS A 300 -37.24 -21.05 -7.24
N VAL A 301 -38.31 -20.26 -7.11
CA VAL A 301 -38.34 -19.01 -6.34
C VAL A 301 -39.38 -19.12 -5.23
N VAL A 302 -38.96 -18.92 -3.99
CA VAL A 302 -39.84 -19.02 -2.81
C VAL A 302 -39.64 -17.84 -1.87
N ASP A 303 -40.72 -17.40 -1.23
CA ASP A 303 -40.65 -16.38 -0.19
C ASP A 303 -39.94 -16.91 1.06
N VAL A 304 -39.12 -16.07 1.68
CA VAL A 304 -38.38 -16.43 2.90
C VAL A 304 -38.36 -15.28 3.91
N SER A 305 -38.15 -15.62 5.18
CA SER A 305 -38.00 -14.62 6.22
C SER A 305 -36.58 -14.03 6.21
N VAL A 306 -36.42 -12.80 6.69
CA VAL A 306 -35.08 -12.21 6.93
C VAL A 306 -34.25 -13.05 7.91
N ALA A 307 -34.89 -13.79 8.80
CA ALA A 307 -34.21 -14.70 9.72
C ALA A 307 -33.59 -15.90 8.99
N ASP A 308 -34.23 -16.42 7.93
CA ASP A 308 -33.64 -17.44 7.06
C ASP A 308 -32.43 -16.89 6.30
N VAL A 309 -32.56 -15.68 5.74
CA VAL A 309 -31.48 -14.98 5.04
C VAL A 309 -30.26 -14.85 5.95
N ARG A 310 -30.44 -14.36 7.19
CA ARG A 310 -29.35 -14.18 8.16
C ARG A 310 -28.70 -15.49 8.64
N ARG A 311 -29.37 -16.64 8.51
CA ARG A 311 -28.80 -17.96 8.82
C ARG A 311 -27.97 -18.54 7.67
N ALA A 312 -28.03 -17.95 6.49
CA ALA A 312 -27.31 -18.45 5.32
C ALA A 312 -25.78 -18.49 5.56
N LYS A 313 -25.12 -19.54 5.08
CA LYS A 313 -23.66 -19.62 5.03
C LYS A 313 -23.16 -18.85 3.81
N ALA A 314 -23.19 -17.52 3.91
CA ALA A 314 -22.89 -16.61 2.81
C ALA A 314 -21.54 -16.92 2.14
N TYR A 315 -21.55 -17.07 0.82
CA TYR A 315 -20.36 -17.13 -0.02
C TYR A 315 -20.04 -15.74 -0.58
N MET A 316 -21.08 -15.00 -0.99
CA MET A 316 -20.97 -13.58 -1.34
C MET A 316 -22.06 -12.77 -0.65
N LEU A 317 -21.73 -11.56 -0.22
CA LEU A 317 -22.67 -10.60 0.35
C LEU A 317 -22.67 -9.33 -0.47
N LEU A 318 -23.84 -8.90 -0.92
CA LEU A 318 -24.01 -7.66 -1.68
C LEU A 318 -24.75 -6.65 -0.81
N TYR A 319 -24.14 -5.48 -0.69
CA TYR A 319 -24.61 -4.36 0.10
C TYR A 319 -24.72 -3.13 -0.79
N GLU A 320 -25.86 -2.45 -0.79
CA GLU A 320 -26.06 -1.20 -1.52
C GLU A 320 -25.96 -0.01 -0.56
N MET A 321 -25.21 1.02 -0.94
CA MET A 321 -25.06 2.24 -0.17
C MET A 321 -26.42 2.89 0.03
N MET A 322 -26.77 3.17 1.28
CA MET A 322 -27.96 3.93 1.60
C MET A 322 -27.69 5.39 1.25
N SER A 323 -28.49 5.97 0.36
CA SER A 323 -28.45 7.42 0.15
C SER A 323 -28.67 8.12 1.49
N LEU A 324 -27.80 9.10 1.80
CA LEU A 324 -28.03 10.02 2.91
C LEU A 324 -29.30 10.85 2.70
#